data_AF-A0A6G6YXA3-F1
#
_entry.id   AF-A0A6G6YXA3-F1
#
_cell.length_a   1.000
_cell.length_b   1.000
_cell.length_c   1.000
_cell.angle_alpha   90.00
_cell.angle_beta   90.00
_cell.angle_gamma   90.00
#
_symmetry.space_group_name_H-M   'P 1'
#
loop_
_entity.id
_entity.type
_entity.pdbx_description
1 polymer ?
#
loop_
_entity_poly.entity_id
_entity_poly.type
_entity_poly.pdbx_seq_one_letter_code
_entity_poly.pdbx_strand_id
1 'polypeptide(L)'
;MKFFQGVADTYKGAGTTGATATDLVAVPLGERSALATVTWRQLQAEGSLGRQWRQSYNIVRFVEGWRILAATFHLDAALEQ
;
A
#
# COMPACT_ATOMS: atom_id res chain seq x y z
N MET A 1 -15.81 4.97 4.08
CA MET A 1 -14.90 5.69 3.15
C MET A 1 -13.78 6.51 3.81
N LYS A 2 -13.76 6.74 5.13
CA LYS A 2 -12.74 7.62 5.78
C LYS A 2 -11.31 7.07 5.82
N PHE A 3 -11.14 5.75 5.72
CA PHE A 3 -9.83 5.10 5.82
C PHE A 3 -8.84 5.53 4.72
N PHE A 4 -9.22 5.37 3.44
CA PHE A 4 -8.35 5.72 2.32
C PHE A 4 -8.08 7.23 2.22
N GLN A 5 -9.04 8.06 2.62
CA GLN A 5 -8.84 9.51 2.71
C GLN A 5 -7.81 9.85 3.79
N GLY A 6 -7.92 9.28 4.99
CA GLY A 6 -6.94 9.50 6.05
C GLY A 6 -5.53 9.02 5.68
N VAL A 7 -5.41 7.91 4.95
CA VAL A 7 -4.13 7.44 4.39
C VAL A 7 -3.57 8.45 3.39
N ALA A 8 -4.38 8.96 2.47
CA ALA A 8 -3.97 9.97 1.49
C ALA A 8 -3.54 11.29 2.16
N ASP A 9 -4.27 11.73 3.17
CA ASP A 9 -3.96 12.96 3.92
C ASP A 9 -2.66 12.81 4.71
N THR A 10 -2.40 11.63 5.28
CA THR A 10 -1.14 11.29 5.95
C THR A 10 0.05 11.39 4.98
N TYR A 11 -0.08 10.85 3.77
CA TYR A 11 1.00 10.92 2.78
C TYR A 11 1.28 12.36 2.32
N LYS A 12 0.23 13.18 2.15
CA LYS A 12 0.37 14.60 1.81
C LYS A 12 1.04 15.40 2.92
N GLY A 13 0.66 15.17 4.18
CA GLY A 13 1.25 15.86 5.35
C GLY A 13 2.71 15.53 5.60
N ALA A 14 3.17 14.33 5.19
CA ALA A 14 4.55 13.87 5.39
C ALA A 14 5.55 14.34 4.31
N GLY A 15 5.14 15.20 3.37
CA GLY A 15 6.03 15.66 2.29
C GLY A 15 6.47 14.56 1.31
N THR A 16 5.69 13.48 1.22
CA THR A 16 6.00 12.32 0.37
C THR A 16 5.98 12.72 -1.10
N THR A 17 7.12 12.65 -1.78
CA THR A 17 7.21 12.91 -3.23
C THR A 17 6.83 11.70 -4.08
N GLY A 18 6.89 10.50 -3.50
CA GLY A 18 6.42 9.27 -4.13
C GLY A 18 6.71 8.03 -3.31
N ALA A 19 6.13 6.90 -3.74
CA ALA A 19 6.46 5.58 -3.21
C ALA A 19 6.69 4.62 -4.37
N THR A 20 7.66 3.72 -4.22
CA THR A 20 7.91 2.62 -5.14
C THR A 20 7.39 1.31 -4.55
N ALA A 21 6.88 0.44 -5.42
CA ALA A 21 6.40 -0.89 -5.06
C ALA A 21 7.47 -1.93 -5.41
N THR A 22 7.86 -2.76 -4.45
CA THR A 22 8.74 -3.92 -4.66
C THR A 22 8.10 -5.19 -4.08
N ASP A 23 8.62 -6.35 -4.48
CA ASP A 23 8.23 -7.65 -3.90
C ASP A 23 6.72 -7.91 -3.93
N LEU A 24 6.06 -7.47 -5.02
CA LEU A 24 4.64 -7.67 -5.25
C LEU A 24 4.38 -9.16 -5.51
N VAL A 25 3.55 -9.75 -4.66
CA VAL A 25 3.04 -11.11 -4.84
C VAL A 25 1.53 -11.03 -4.92
N ALA A 26 0.95 -11.59 -5.98
CA ALA A 26 -0.50 -11.68 -6.14
C ALA A 26 -0.93 -13.14 -6.22
N VAL A 27 -1.88 -13.52 -5.37
CA VAL A 27 -2.52 -14.84 -5.37
C VAL A 27 -3.93 -14.68 -5.93
N PRO A 28 -4.21 -15.19 -7.14
CA PRO A 28 -5.54 -15.13 -7.72
C PRO A 28 -6.55 -15.92 -6.89
N LEU A 29 -7.73 -15.34 -6.71
CA LEU A 29 -8.90 -15.98 -6.11
C LEU A 29 -9.99 -16.03 -7.18
N GLY A 30 -9.74 -16.77 -8.26
CA GLY A 30 -10.59 -16.78 -9.46
C GLY A 30 -10.25 -15.65 -10.44
N GLU A 31 -11.13 -15.44 -11.42
CA GLU A 31 -10.83 -14.60 -12.60
C GLU A 31 -10.84 -13.09 -12.31
N ARG A 32 -11.52 -12.66 -11.26
CA ARG A 32 -11.78 -11.23 -10.99
C ARG A 32 -11.37 -10.78 -9.59
N SER A 33 -10.68 -11.61 -8.83
CA SER A 33 -10.24 -11.28 -7.47
C SER A 33 -8.85 -11.82 -7.20
N ALA A 34 -8.11 -11.12 -6.33
CA ALA A 34 -6.82 -11.58 -5.85
C ALA A 34 -6.52 -11.03 -4.46
N LEU A 35 -5.63 -11.72 -3.75
CA LEU A 35 -4.90 -11.18 -2.61
C LEU A 35 -3.55 -10.69 -3.12
N ALA A 36 -3.24 -9.42 -2.90
CA ALA A 36 -1.95 -8.85 -3.28
C ALA A 36 -1.19 -8.41 -2.04
N THR A 37 0.08 -8.75 -1.95
CA THR A 37 0.98 -8.28 -0.90
C THR A 37 2.15 -7.56 -1.55
N VAL A 38 2.45 -6.35 -1.08
CA VAL A 38 3.50 -5.49 -1.64
C VAL A 38 4.37 -4.92 -0.54
N THR A 39 5.63 -4.68 -0.85
CA THR A 39 6.52 -3.86 -0.04
C THR A 39 6.54 -2.46 -0.65
N TRP A 40 6.13 -1.46 0.12
CA TRP A 40 6.23 -0.06 -0.27
C TRP A 40 7.51 0.55 0.26
N ARG A 41 8.13 1.38 -0.57
CA ARG A 41 9.30 2.20 -0.24
C ARG A 41 8.97 3.65 -0.52
N GLN A 42 8.77 4.42 0.53
CA GLN A 42 8.61 5.86 0.45
C GLN A 42 9.97 6.51 0.21
N LEU A 43 10.03 7.32 -0.83
CA LEU A 43 11.21 8.13 -1.15
C LEU A 43 11.07 9.51 -0.50
N GLN A 44 12.20 10.02 -0.01
CA GLN A 44 12.33 11.42 0.39
C GLN A 44 12.54 12.31 -0.84
N ALA A 45 12.48 13.63 -0.65
CA ALA A 45 12.60 14.60 -1.73
C ALA A 45 13.92 14.47 -2.51
N GLU A 46 15.01 14.13 -1.83
CA GLU A 46 16.33 13.88 -2.41
C GLU A 46 16.52 12.46 -2.99
N GLY A 47 15.47 11.63 -3.02
CA GLY A 47 15.48 10.29 -3.59
C GLY A 47 16.03 9.20 -2.66
N SER A 48 16.38 9.53 -1.42
CA SER A 48 16.77 8.55 -0.41
C SER A 48 15.56 7.76 0.13
N LEU A 49 15.78 6.56 0.67
CA LEU A 49 14.72 5.76 1.28
C LEU A 49 14.35 6.35 2.64
N GLY A 50 13.12 6.82 2.80
CA GLY A 50 12.61 7.34 4.07
C GLY A 50 11.95 6.26 4.93
N ARG A 51 10.99 5.53 4.36
CA ARG A 51 10.23 4.49 5.07
C ARG A 51 9.98 3.28 4.18
N GLN A 52 10.01 2.10 4.77
CA GLN A 52 9.57 0.86 4.13
C GLN A 52 8.47 0.21 4.97
N TRP A 53 7.42 -0.32 4.35
CA TRP A 53 6.41 -1.12 5.04
C TRP A 53 5.81 -2.18 4.12
N ARG A 54 5.33 -3.27 4.71
CA ARG A 54 4.58 -4.32 4.00
C ARG A 54 3.08 -4.03 4.10
N GLN A 55 2.35 -4.23 3.00
CA GLN A 55 0.91 -4.07 2.97
C GLN A 55 0.25 -5.21 2.18
N SER A 56 -0.91 -5.67 2.63
CA SER A 56 -1.76 -6.59 1.88
C SER A 56 -3.08 -5.96 1.47
N TYR A 57 -3.61 -6.43 0.35
CA TYR A 57 -4.81 -5.93 -0.29
C TYR A 57 -5.72 -7.06 -0.74
N ASN A 58 -7.02 -6.84 -0.55
CA ASN A 58 -8.04 -7.56 -1.29
C ASN A 58 -8.41 -6.71 -2.50
N ILE A 59 -8.19 -7.24 -3.71
CA ILE A 59 -8.49 -6.53 -4.95
C ILE A 59 -9.51 -7.28 -5.79
N VAL A 60 -10.37 -6.53 -6.47
CA VAL A 60 -11.36 -7.03 -7.43
C VAL A 60 -11.33 -6.23 -8.72
N ARG A 61 -11.58 -6.91 -9.83
CA ARG A 61 -11.63 -6.32 -11.16
C ARG A 61 -13.07 -5.99 -11.55
N PHE A 62 -13.33 -4.71 -11.78
CA PHE A 62 -14.54 -4.20 -12.42
C PHE A 62 -14.26 -3.90 -13.90
N VAL A 63 -15.28 -3.48 -14.64
CA VAL A 63 -15.15 -3.12 -16.07
C VAL A 63 -14.14 -1.98 -16.24
N GLU A 64 -14.11 -1.05 -15.29
CA GLU A 64 -13.25 0.13 -15.24
C GLU A 64 -11.89 -0.15 -14.56
N GLY A 65 -11.56 -1.42 -14.35
CA GLY A 65 -10.28 -1.88 -13.81
C GLY A 65 -10.32 -2.36 -12.36
N TRP A 66 -9.13 -2.53 -11.79
CA TRP A 66 -8.96 -3.06 -10.44
C TRP A 66 -9.31 -2.02 -9.37
N ARG A 67 -9.86 -2.49 -8.25
CA ARG A 67 -10.16 -1.69 -7.06
C ARG A 67 -9.70 -2.44 -5.80
N ILE A 68 -9.19 -1.69 -4.83
CA ILE A 68 -8.85 -2.20 -3.50
C ILE A 68 -10.11 -2.13 -2.64
N LEU A 69 -10.54 -3.27 -2.09
CA LEU A 69 -11.67 -3.32 -1.15
C LEU A 69 -11.20 -3.22 0.30
N ALA A 70 -10.07 -3.83 0.61
CA ALA A 70 -9.47 -3.83 1.93
C ALA A 70 -7.96 -3.69 1.80
N ALA A 71 -7.36 -2.99 2.76
CA ALA A 71 -5.93 -2.76 2.84
C ALA A 71 -5.48 -2.90 4.29
N THR A 72 -4.47 -3.72 4.53
CA THR A 72 -3.93 -3.98 5.86
C THR A 72 -2.46 -3.59 5.89
N PHE A 73 -2.13 -2.59 6.70
CA PHE A 73 -0.75 -2.23 7.00
C PHE A 73 -0.16 -3.25 7.97
N HIS A 74 0.95 -3.86 7.61
CA HIS A 74 1.70 -4.72 8.51
C HIS A 74 2.75 -3.87 9.19
N LEU A 75 2.53 -3.57 10.47
CA LEU A 75 3.48 -2.86 11.30
C LEU A 75 4.49 -3.86 11.85
N ASP A 76 5.78 -3.55 11.73
CA ASP A 76 6.81 -4.33 12.41
C ASP A 76 6.75 -4.05 13.92
N ALA A 77 6.98 -5.07 14.74
CA ALA A 77 6.82 -5.04 16.19
C ALA A 77 7.75 -4.08 16.95
N ALA A 78 8.60 -3.31 16.26
CA ALA A 78 9.65 -2.49 16.88
C ALA A 78 9.20 -1.08 17.34
N LEU A 79 7.90 -0.76 17.34
CA LEU A 79 7.38 0.55 17.75
C LEU A 79 6.57 0.53 19.07
N GLU A 80 6.77 -0.49 19.90
CA GLU A 80 6.33 -0.49 21.31
C GLU A 80 7.56 -0.37 22.23
N GLN A 81 8.16 0.83 22.31
CA GLN A 81 9.06 1.24 23.39
C GLN A 81 8.74 2.69 23.79
#